data_AF-A0A4P0Y905-F1
#
_entry.id   AF-A0A4P0Y905-F1
#
_cell.length_a   1.000
_cell.length_b   1.000
_cell.length_c   1.000
_cell.angle_alpha   90.00
_cell.angle_beta   90.00
_cell.angle_gamma   90.00
#
_symmetry.space_group_name_H-M   'P 1'
#
loop_
_entity.id
_entity.type
_entity.pdbx_description
1 polymer ?
#
loop_
_entity_poly.entity_id
_entity_poly.type
_entity_poly.pdbx_seq_one_letter_code
_entity_poly.pdbx_strand_id
1 'polypeptide(L)'
;MLRPVARRLAELADCEEMNIRQRAATFIQQWGGLAAFGPRATKKIESQLRTLSMQITYLKPHAYIGILALRHVAGELSLAGLLSPRDKPSLLEQMDAVLPPTPRPEMQIRPTGIRRPLKVKGAPWREAEEMWTNLVDEDVKPWIDRADEFVIAEVSQFKMHDTRRAEYQVYRISAPQIHISVAKFMAWYQSLPAVVWLGKMIPLDEDLAPTIVRRVVSSIGTMSSPGYAITLCPNIQMLLGWHESSEMPNIYTDKDSTIVARLVNWRDAGPVDIDDDYIWGEGCYLTLSKAGLIQIKTLFGEFTVRNFASRAVRQLRQGEAQMIKTAQNQFPIP
;
A
#
# COMPACT_ATOMS: atom_id res chain seq x y z
N MET A 1 -2.07 10.18 -16.17
CA MET A 1 -2.97 9.42 -15.30
C MET A 1 -4.42 9.38 -15.81
N LEU A 2 -5.04 10.51 -16.18
CA LEU A 2 -6.49 10.56 -16.47
C LEU A 2 -6.92 10.19 -17.91
N ARG A 3 -6.00 10.25 -18.88
CA ARG A 3 -6.31 9.95 -20.28
C ARG A 3 -6.81 8.51 -20.52
N PRO A 4 -6.19 7.46 -19.94
CA PRO A 4 -6.71 6.09 -20.06
C PRO A 4 -8.16 5.95 -19.57
N VAL A 5 -8.49 6.60 -18.44
CA VAL A 5 -9.86 6.58 -17.88
C VAL A 5 -10.85 7.29 -18.80
N ALA A 6 -10.49 8.47 -19.31
CA ALA A 6 -11.34 9.21 -20.25
C ALA A 6 -11.57 8.43 -21.56
N ARG A 7 -10.55 7.74 -22.06
CA ARG A 7 -10.67 6.86 -23.23
C ARG A 7 -11.59 5.68 -22.95
N ARG A 8 -11.45 5.03 -21.78
CA ARG A 8 -12.31 3.91 -21.41
C ARG A 8 -13.78 4.31 -21.29
N LEU A 9 -14.07 5.49 -20.74
CA LEU A 9 -15.43 6.04 -20.71
C LEU A 9 -15.99 6.28 -22.11
N ALA A 10 -15.16 6.82 -23.00
CA ALA A 10 -15.54 7.09 -24.38
C ALA A 10 -15.85 5.80 -25.16
N GLU A 11 -15.03 4.76 -24.98
CA GLU A 11 -15.26 3.42 -25.55
C GLU A 11 -16.57 2.80 -25.05
N LEU A 12 -16.86 2.88 -23.75
CA LEU A 12 -18.07 2.29 -23.17
C LEU A 12 -19.35 3.04 -23.58
N ALA A 13 -19.25 4.35 -23.78
CA ALA A 13 -20.38 5.20 -24.17
C ALA A 13 -20.51 5.40 -25.69
N ASP A 14 -19.69 4.72 -26.49
CA ASP A 14 -19.61 4.86 -27.95
C ASP A 14 -19.53 6.33 -28.42
N CYS A 15 -18.58 7.07 -27.85
CA CYS A 15 -18.36 8.47 -28.18
C CYS A 15 -16.87 8.82 -28.31
N GLU A 16 -16.56 10.05 -28.76
CA GLU A 16 -15.17 10.50 -28.85
C GLU A 16 -14.56 10.84 -27.47
N GLU A 17 -13.27 10.51 -27.26
CA GLU A 17 -12.50 10.87 -26.06
C GLU A 17 -12.56 12.38 -25.77
N MET A 18 -12.62 13.21 -26.83
CA MET A 18 -12.69 14.66 -26.71
C MET A 18 -13.97 15.12 -26.01
N ASN A 19 -15.12 14.49 -26.29
CA ASN A 19 -16.40 14.85 -25.69
C ASN A 19 -16.38 14.62 -24.17
N ILE A 20 -15.81 13.49 -23.73
CA ILE A 20 -15.63 13.18 -22.31
C ILE A 20 -14.75 14.23 -21.63
N ARG A 21 -13.62 14.58 -22.25
CA ARG A 21 -12.67 15.56 -21.71
C ARG A 21 -13.26 16.97 -21.66
N GLN A 22 -14.01 17.36 -22.68
CA GLN A 22 -14.67 18.66 -22.73
C GLN A 22 -15.77 18.75 -21.67
N ARG A 23 -16.56 17.68 -21.48
CA ARG A 23 -17.58 17.63 -20.42
C ARG A 23 -16.95 17.70 -19.03
N ALA A 24 -15.86 16.97 -18.79
CA ALA A 24 -15.10 17.08 -17.55
C ALA A 24 -14.57 18.51 -17.31
N ALA A 25 -14.06 19.17 -18.37
CA ALA A 25 -13.62 20.55 -18.28
C ALA A 25 -14.77 21.52 -17.93
N THR A 26 -15.98 21.30 -18.45
CA THR A 26 -17.17 22.08 -18.09
C THR A 26 -17.46 22.01 -16.59
N PHE A 27 -17.43 20.81 -16.00
CA PHE A 27 -17.59 20.65 -14.54
C PHE A 27 -16.53 21.41 -13.76
N ILE A 28 -15.26 21.27 -14.13
CA ILE A 28 -14.16 21.96 -13.45
C ILE A 28 -14.34 23.48 -13.50
N GLN A 29 -14.76 24.04 -14.64
CA GLN A 29 -15.03 25.47 -14.76
C GLN A 29 -16.21 25.91 -13.87
N GLN A 30 -17.30 25.14 -13.83
CA GLN A 30 -18.44 25.41 -12.96
C GLN A 30 -18.09 25.39 -11.47
N TRP A 31 -17.13 24.54 -11.07
CA TRP A 31 -16.63 24.46 -9.70
C TRP A 31 -15.58 25.55 -9.35
N GLY A 32 -15.38 26.54 -10.22
CA GLY A 32 -14.48 27.67 -9.99
C GLY A 32 -13.15 27.61 -10.75
N GLY A 33 -12.93 26.57 -11.55
CA GLY A 33 -11.83 26.51 -12.52
C GLY A 33 -10.45 26.79 -11.93
N LEU A 34 -9.66 27.60 -12.62
CA LEU A 34 -8.30 27.97 -12.18
C LEU A 34 -8.28 28.81 -10.90
N ALA A 35 -9.36 29.51 -10.57
CA ALA A 35 -9.44 30.31 -9.35
C ALA A 35 -9.54 29.42 -8.10
N ALA A 36 -10.17 28.25 -8.22
CA ALA A 36 -10.32 27.29 -7.13
C ALA A 36 -9.22 26.22 -7.10
N PHE A 37 -8.77 25.74 -8.27
CA PHE A 37 -7.87 24.58 -8.37
C PHE A 37 -6.50 24.89 -9.00
N GLY A 38 -6.28 26.13 -9.45
CA GLY A 38 -5.04 26.53 -10.11
C GLY A 38 -3.85 26.71 -9.15
N PRO A 39 -2.67 27.04 -9.68
CA PRO A 39 -1.45 27.22 -8.89
C PRO A 39 -1.57 28.30 -7.80
N ARG A 40 -2.29 29.39 -8.07
CA ARG A 40 -2.51 30.47 -7.09
C ARG A 40 -3.36 30.00 -5.91
N ALA A 41 -4.43 29.25 -6.17
CA ALA A 41 -5.28 28.68 -5.13
C ALA A 41 -4.51 27.67 -4.26
N THR A 42 -3.71 26.83 -4.92
CA THR A 42 -2.82 25.87 -4.23
C THR A 42 -1.85 26.60 -3.30
N LYS A 43 -1.16 27.65 -3.78
CA LYS A 43 -0.26 28.46 -2.94
C LYS A 43 -0.96 29.14 -1.76
N LYS A 44 -2.20 29.57 -1.95
CA LYS A 44 -3.00 30.15 -0.85
C LYS A 44 -3.27 29.12 0.24
N ILE A 45 -3.66 27.91 -0.14
CA ILE A 45 -3.88 26.79 0.79
C ILE A 45 -2.56 26.43 1.50
N GLU A 46 -1.45 26.32 0.76
CA GLU A 46 -0.12 26.07 1.34
C GLU A 46 0.25 27.13 2.38
N SER A 47 0.05 28.41 2.07
CA SER A 47 0.31 29.49 3.02
C SER A 47 -0.57 29.39 4.27
N GLN A 48 -1.83 29.01 4.14
CA GLN A 48 -2.74 28.83 5.27
C GLN A 48 -2.32 27.65 6.15
N LEU A 49 -1.99 26.51 5.54
CA LEU A 49 -1.48 25.32 6.24
C LEU A 49 -0.17 25.61 6.96
N ARG A 50 0.71 26.41 6.35
CA ARG A 50 1.96 26.87 6.98
C ARG A 50 1.71 27.75 8.20
N THR A 51 0.72 28.65 8.15
CA THR A 51 0.34 29.45 9.32
C THR A 51 -0.19 28.60 10.48
N LEU A 52 -0.80 27.45 10.17
CA LEU A 52 -1.35 26.53 11.16
C LEU A 52 -0.34 25.48 11.66
N SER A 53 0.92 25.49 11.18
CA SER A 53 1.88 24.41 11.41
C SER A 53 1.29 23.02 11.07
N MET A 54 0.56 22.98 9.96
CA MET A 54 -0.05 21.76 9.40
C MET A 54 0.47 21.54 7.99
N GLN A 55 1.77 21.70 7.79
CA GLN A 55 2.38 21.35 6.52
C GLN A 55 2.43 19.83 6.45
N ILE A 56 1.41 19.25 5.82
CA ILE A 56 1.29 17.81 5.58
C ILE A 56 1.47 17.53 4.09
N THR A 57 1.88 16.31 3.76
CA THR A 57 1.89 15.88 2.35
C THR A 57 0.44 15.77 1.86
N TYR A 58 0.12 16.41 0.74
CA TYR A 58 -1.22 16.38 0.14
C TYR A 58 -1.15 16.20 -1.38
N LEU A 59 -2.21 15.63 -1.97
CA LEU A 59 -2.37 15.58 -3.42
C LEU A 59 -2.80 16.96 -3.94
N LYS A 60 -2.11 17.47 -4.96
CA LYS A 60 -2.43 18.78 -5.52
C LYS A 60 -3.89 18.82 -6.02
N PRO A 61 -4.70 19.84 -5.65
CA PRO A 61 -6.12 19.90 -5.99
C PRO A 61 -6.42 19.73 -7.48
N HIS A 62 -5.58 20.28 -8.36
CA HIS A 62 -5.75 20.17 -9.81
C HIS A 62 -5.67 18.73 -10.33
N ALA A 63 -4.93 17.83 -9.67
CA ALA A 63 -4.83 16.44 -10.07
C ALA A 63 -6.09 15.67 -9.66
N TYR A 64 -6.60 15.95 -8.45
CA TYR A 64 -7.77 15.26 -7.90
C TYR A 64 -9.09 15.72 -8.54
N ILE A 65 -9.21 17.02 -8.86
CA ILE A 65 -10.44 17.55 -9.46
C ILE A 65 -10.75 16.93 -10.83
N GLY A 66 -9.71 16.54 -11.59
CA GLY A 66 -9.90 15.84 -12.86
C GLY A 66 -10.51 14.44 -12.67
N ILE A 67 -10.13 13.72 -11.61
CA ILE A 67 -10.73 12.43 -11.25
C ILE A 67 -12.19 12.65 -10.85
N LEU A 68 -12.46 13.63 -9.98
CA LEU A 68 -13.82 13.97 -9.57
C LEU A 68 -14.70 14.34 -10.78
N ALA A 69 -14.21 15.17 -11.69
CA ALA A 69 -14.94 15.54 -12.91
C ALA A 69 -15.28 14.31 -13.76
N LEU A 70 -14.34 13.38 -13.94
CA LEU A 70 -14.60 12.12 -14.67
C LEU A 70 -15.62 11.23 -13.95
N ARG A 71 -15.64 11.19 -12.60
CA ARG A 71 -16.70 10.49 -11.85
C ARG A 71 -18.07 11.09 -12.13
N HIS A 72 -18.17 12.42 -12.22
CA HIS A 72 -19.43 13.10 -12.58
C HIS A 72 -19.85 12.77 -14.02
N VAL A 73 -18.93 12.80 -14.99
CA VAL A 73 -19.24 12.37 -16.37
C VAL A 73 -19.71 10.92 -16.41
N ALA A 74 -19.05 10.01 -15.69
CA ALA A 74 -19.48 8.62 -15.58
C ALA A 74 -20.89 8.51 -14.97
N GLY A 75 -21.21 9.34 -13.98
CA GLY A 75 -22.55 9.45 -13.41
C GLY A 75 -23.60 9.87 -14.45
N GLU A 76 -23.32 10.89 -15.25
CA GLU A 76 -24.20 11.34 -16.34
C GLU A 76 -24.43 10.24 -17.38
N LEU A 77 -23.36 9.58 -17.84
CA LEU A 77 -23.45 8.48 -18.81
C LEU A 77 -24.24 7.29 -18.24
N SER A 78 -24.05 6.98 -16.95
CA SER A 78 -24.84 5.95 -16.26
C SER A 78 -26.32 6.31 -16.20
N LEU A 79 -26.67 7.56 -15.90
CA LEU A 79 -28.06 8.03 -15.86
C LEU A 79 -28.70 8.03 -17.25
N ALA A 80 -27.92 8.29 -18.29
CA ALA A 80 -28.36 8.21 -19.69
C ALA A 80 -28.48 6.77 -20.21
N GLY A 81 -28.17 5.75 -19.39
CA GLY A 81 -28.23 4.35 -19.81
C GLY A 81 -27.07 3.90 -20.71
N LEU A 82 -26.03 4.73 -20.88
CA LEU A 82 -24.88 4.46 -21.74
C LEU A 82 -23.80 3.60 -21.07
N LEU A 83 -23.89 3.39 -19.75
CA LEU A 83 -22.98 2.52 -19.01
C LEU A 83 -23.70 1.28 -18.48
N SER A 84 -23.27 0.11 -18.97
CA SER A 84 -23.74 -1.19 -18.47
C SER A 84 -23.43 -1.35 -16.98
N PRO A 85 -24.37 -1.88 -16.17
CA PRO A 85 -24.11 -2.21 -14.76
C PRO A 85 -22.89 -3.11 -14.55
N ARG A 86 -22.55 -3.96 -15.52
CA ARG A 86 -21.41 -4.89 -15.46
C ARG A 86 -20.06 -4.18 -15.44
N ASP A 87 -19.92 -3.06 -16.15
CA ASP A 87 -18.65 -2.34 -16.30
C ASP A 87 -18.39 -1.34 -15.17
N LYS A 88 -19.45 -0.96 -14.42
CA LYS A 88 -19.38 0.06 -13.37
C LYS A 88 -18.34 -0.25 -12.27
N PRO A 89 -18.23 -1.46 -11.71
CA PRO A 89 -17.29 -1.72 -10.63
C PRO A 89 -15.82 -1.47 -11.05
N SER A 90 -15.41 -1.98 -12.21
CA SER A 90 -14.04 -1.79 -12.72
C SER A 90 -13.77 -0.32 -13.08
N LEU A 91 -14.74 0.35 -13.70
CA LEU A 91 -14.63 1.77 -14.03
C LEU A 91 -14.49 2.64 -12.78
N LEU A 92 -15.27 2.34 -11.73
CA LEU A 92 -15.23 3.07 -10.46
C LEU A 92 -13.94 2.81 -9.68
N GLU A 93 -13.39 1.61 -9.74
CA GLU A 93 -12.04 1.31 -9.24
C GLU A 93 -11.00 2.20 -9.92
N GLN A 94 -11.06 2.30 -11.25
CA GLN A 94 -10.17 3.15 -12.04
C GLN A 94 -10.30 4.65 -11.74
N MET A 95 -11.37 5.05 -11.05
CA MET A 95 -11.64 6.42 -10.63
C MET A 95 -11.48 6.63 -9.13
N ASP A 96 -10.93 5.68 -8.35
CA ASP A 96 -10.79 5.77 -6.89
C ASP A 96 -12.13 5.98 -6.17
N ALA A 97 -13.19 5.38 -6.72
CA ALA A 97 -14.56 5.45 -6.23
C ALA A 97 -15.19 4.06 -6.10
N VAL A 98 -14.39 3.08 -5.68
CA VAL A 98 -14.81 1.67 -5.56
C VAL A 98 -16.16 1.52 -4.85
N LEU A 99 -17.02 0.67 -5.42
CA LEU A 99 -18.33 0.34 -4.86
C LEU A 99 -18.48 -1.19 -4.69
N PRO A 100 -18.86 -1.66 -3.48
CA PRO A 100 -18.87 -0.91 -2.23
C PRO A 100 -17.48 -0.36 -1.88
N PRO A 101 -17.40 0.73 -1.07
CA PRO A 101 -16.14 1.23 -0.56
C PRO A 101 -15.34 0.11 0.12
N THR A 102 -14.02 0.11 -0.04
CA THR A 102 -13.16 -0.77 0.76
C THR A 102 -13.41 -0.49 2.24
N PRO A 103 -13.61 -1.53 3.07
CA PRO A 103 -13.61 -1.36 4.51
C PRO A 103 -12.30 -0.68 4.92
N ARG A 104 -12.40 0.32 5.81
CA ARG A 104 -11.19 0.96 6.33
C ARG A 104 -10.44 -0.07 7.17
N PRO A 105 -9.16 -0.36 6.86
CA PRO A 105 -8.40 -1.31 7.66
C PRO A 105 -8.25 -0.75 9.07
N GLU A 106 -8.50 -1.58 10.07
CA GLU A 106 -8.22 -1.24 11.45
C GLU A 106 -6.70 -1.13 11.65
N MET A 107 -6.24 0.05 12.05
CA MET A 107 -4.81 0.32 12.27
C MET A 107 -4.45 0.01 13.71
N GLN A 108 -3.60 -0.99 13.90
CA GLN A 108 -3.07 -1.37 15.21
C GLN A 108 -1.73 -0.67 15.51
N ILE A 109 -1.32 -0.73 16.78
CA ILE A 109 0.02 -0.33 17.20
C ILE A 109 1.05 -1.25 16.54
N ARG A 110 2.20 -0.71 16.13
CA ARG A 110 3.32 -1.50 15.61
C ARG A 110 3.65 -2.67 16.55
N PRO A 111 3.67 -3.92 16.05
CA PRO A 111 4.01 -5.08 16.86
C PRO A 111 5.49 -5.02 17.31
N THR A 112 5.78 -5.62 18.46
CA THR A 112 7.13 -5.65 19.05
C THR A 112 8.16 -6.37 18.18
N GLY A 113 7.73 -7.34 17.37
CA GLY A 113 8.59 -8.06 16.42
C GLY A 113 9.15 -7.17 15.31
N ILE A 114 8.41 -6.14 14.88
CA ILE A 114 8.89 -5.18 13.87
C ILE A 114 9.69 -4.09 14.58
N ARG A 115 11.01 -4.17 14.53
CA ARG A 115 11.88 -3.15 15.15
C ARG A 115 11.73 -1.81 14.43
N ARG A 116 11.49 -0.75 15.20
CA ARG A 116 11.57 0.63 14.71
C ARG A 116 13.03 0.97 14.38
N PRO A 117 13.34 1.48 13.18
CA PRO A 117 14.69 1.96 12.90
C PRO A 117 14.95 3.22 13.74
N LEU A 118 16.04 3.21 14.49
CA LEU A 118 16.49 4.32 15.32
C LEU A 118 17.86 4.79 14.81
N LYS A 119 18.19 6.06 15.08
CA LYS A 119 19.55 6.58 14.85
C LYS A 119 20.55 5.82 15.72
N VAL A 120 21.76 5.61 15.19
CA VAL A 120 22.84 4.93 15.93
C VAL A 120 23.33 5.84 17.05
N LYS A 121 23.16 5.41 18.31
CA LYS A 121 23.59 6.18 19.48
C LYS A 121 25.11 6.30 19.52
N GLY A 122 25.62 7.51 19.72
CA GLY A 122 27.06 7.76 19.84
C GLY A 122 27.86 7.64 18.54
N ALA A 123 27.20 7.46 17.39
CA ALA A 123 27.89 7.40 16.10
C ALA A 123 28.56 8.75 15.76
N PRO A 124 29.81 8.74 15.27
CA PRO A 124 30.47 9.94 14.76
C PRO A 124 29.62 10.61 13.67
N TRP A 125 29.60 11.94 13.65
CA TRP A 125 28.76 12.69 12.71
C TRP A 125 29.00 12.32 11.24
N ARG A 126 30.22 11.96 10.84
CA ARG A 126 30.55 11.62 9.44
C ARG A 126 30.17 10.19 9.05
N GLU A 127 30.01 9.30 10.02
CA GLU A 127 29.82 7.85 9.79
C GLU A 127 28.41 7.39 10.13
N ALA A 128 27.59 8.21 10.80
CA ALA A 128 26.30 7.75 11.33
C ALA A 128 25.35 7.24 10.24
N GLU A 129 25.33 7.84 9.05
CA GLU A 129 24.54 7.36 7.90
C GLU A 129 25.00 5.99 7.40
N GLU A 130 26.31 5.78 7.30
CA GLU A 130 26.89 4.52 6.88
C GLU A 130 26.63 3.43 7.93
N MET A 131 26.88 3.73 9.20
CA MET A 131 26.55 2.83 10.31
C MET A 131 25.06 2.49 10.34
N TRP A 132 24.19 3.47 10.11
CA TRP A 132 22.75 3.25 10.10
C TRP A 132 22.29 2.39 8.91
N THR A 133 22.86 2.57 7.72
CA THR A 133 22.55 1.73 6.55
C THR A 133 23.10 0.30 6.69
N ASN A 134 24.24 0.12 7.40
CA ASN A 134 24.81 -1.20 7.71
C ASN A 134 23.92 -2.07 8.61
N LEU A 135 23.01 -1.48 9.37
CA LEU A 135 22.05 -2.21 10.20
C LEU A 135 20.91 -2.88 9.40
N VAL A 136 20.98 -2.88 8.06
CA VAL A 136 19.98 -3.54 7.20
C VAL A 136 19.90 -5.05 7.44
N ASP A 137 20.99 -5.68 7.90
CA ASP A 137 21.00 -7.12 8.24
C ASP A 137 20.11 -7.46 9.44
N GLU A 138 19.87 -6.50 10.34
CA GLU A 138 18.92 -6.66 11.44
C GLU A 138 17.46 -6.67 10.98
N ASP A 139 17.18 -6.10 9.81
CA ASP A 139 15.83 -5.94 9.26
C ASP A 139 15.33 -7.19 8.53
N VAL A 140 16.20 -8.18 8.28
CA VAL A 140 15.87 -9.45 7.61
C VAL A 140 15.83 -10.64 8.57
N LYS A 141 15.98 -10.40 9.88
CA LYS A 141 15.86 -11.44 10.90
C LYS A 141 14.42 -11.94 10.99
N PRO A 142 14.21 -13.24 11.28
CA PRO A 142 12.87 -13.76 11.51
C PRO A 142 12.24 -13.07 12.72
N TRP A 143 10.92 -13.05 12.75
CA TRP A 143 10.21 -12.63 13.94
C TRP A 143 10.46 -13.65 15.05
N ILE A 144 10.61 -13.16 16.29
CA ILE A 144 10.63 -14.04 17.45
C ILE A 144 9.17 -14.41 17.71
N ASP A 145 8.82 -15.66 17.46
CA ASP A 145 7.44 -16.16 17.41
C ASP A 145 6.64 -15.78 18.67
N ARG A 146 5.38 -15.39 18.46
CA ARG A 146 4.36 -15.51 19.50
C ARG A 146 4.02 -16.99 19.59
N ALA A 147 3.92 -17.55 20.80
CA ALA A 147 3.88 -19.00 21.04
C ALA A 147 2.85 -19.82 20.21
N ASP A 148 1.85 -19.17 19.61
CA ASP A 148 0.78 -19.82 18.84
C ASP A 148 0.46 -19.19 17.46
N GLU A 149 1.21 -18.18 17.00
CA GLU A 149 1.00 -17.52 15.70
C GLU A 149 2.32 -17.34 14.94
N PHE A 150 2.35 -17.78 13.68
CA PHE A 150 3.52 -17.74 12.80
C PHE A 150 3.37 -16.63 11.77
N VAL A 151 4.31 -15.68 11.73
CA VAL A 151 4.31 -14.61 10.72
C VAL A 151 4.88 -15.15 9.42
N ILE A 152 4.03 -15.27 8.41
CA ILE A 152 4.41 -15.87 7.12
C ILE A 152 4.74 -14.81 6.06
N ALA A 153 4.17 -13.62 6.19
CA ALA A 153 4.41 -12.51 5.26
C ALA A 153 4.31 -11.16 5.98
N GLU A 154 5.12 -10.21 5.52
CA GLU A 154 5.19 -8.84 6.03
C GLU A 154 5.48 -7.90 4.86
N VAL A 155 4.85 -6.74 4.82
CA VAL A 155 5.35 -5.60 4.07
C VAL A 155 5.31 -4.36 4.96
N SER A 156 6.43 -3.68 5.11
CA SER A 156 6.51 -2.47 5.93
C SER A 156 7.43 -1.39 5.36
N GLN A 157 7.13 -0.16 5.75
CA GLN A 157 7.97 0.99 5.47
C GLN A 157 8.16 1.86 6.71
N PHE A 158 9.33 2.46 6.80
CA PHE A 158 9.61 3.55 7.74
C PHE A 158 10.21 4.73 6.99
N LYS A 159 9.83 5.92 7.41
CA LYS A 159 10.41 7.19 6.97
C LYS A 159 10.86 7.95 8.20
N MET A 160 12.08 8.42 8.19
CA MET A 160 12.61 9.31 9.22
C MET A 160 13.09 10.58 8.55
N HIS A 161 12.72 11.71 9.12
CA HIS A 161 13.22 13.01 8.70
C HIS A 161 14.03 13.62 9.84
N ASP A 162 15.26 14.00 9.53
CA ASP A 162 16.08 14.87 10.35
C ASP A 162 16.26 16.16 9.56
N THR A 163 15.54 17.18 9.97
CA THR A 163 15.37 18.49 9.32
C THR A 163 16.70 19.15 8.97
N ARG A 164 17.75 18.87 9.74
CA ARG A 164 19.06 19.51 9.56
C ARG A 164 20.05 18.65 8.81
N ARG A 165 19.75 17.37 8.63
CA ARG A 165 20.74 16.35 8.28
C ARG A 165 20.36 15.53 7.06
N ALA A 166 19.32 14.72 7.16
CA ALA A 166 19.03 13.69 6.18
C ALA A 166 17.60 13.14 6.28
N GLU A 167 17.15 12.55 5.18
CA GLU A 167 15.97 11.70 5.12
C GLU A 167 16.40 10.25 5.07
N TYR A 168 15.78 9.42 5.89
CA TYR A 168 16.02 7.99 5.97
C TYR A 168 14.78 7.23 5.58
N GLN A 169 14.97 6.13 4.85
CA GLN A 169 13.90 5.26 4.42
C GLN A 169 14.27 3.81 4.64
N VAL A 170 13.35 3.04 5.20
CA VAL A 170 13.46 1.58 5.33
C VAL A 170 12.27 0.96 4.62
N TYR A 171 12.55 -0.09 3.85
CA TYR A 171 11.52 -0.97 3.33
C TYR A 171 11.84 -2.41 3.74
N ARG A 172 10.81 -3.16 4.09
CA ARG A 172 10.90 -4.60 4.38
C ARG A 172 9.79 -5.34 3.66
N ILE A 173 10.11 -6.52 3.17
CA ILE A 173 9.16 -7.45 2.60
C ILE A 173 9.59 -8.87 2.95
N SER A 174 8.64 -9.67 3.45
CA SER A 174 8.77 -11.10 3.60
C SER A 174 7.57 -11.78 2.97
N ALA A 175 7.82 -12.86 2.25
CA ALA A 175 6.79 -13.81 1.91
C ALA A 175 7.40 -15.18 1.58
N PRO A 176 6.59 -16.26 1.65
CA PRO A 176 6.95 -17.58 1.16
C PRO A 176 7.32 -17.55 -0.32
N GLN A 177 8.26 -18.40 -0.73
CA GLN A 177 8.46 -18.79 -2.13
C GLN A 177 8.56 -17.63 -3.15
N ILE A 178 9.01 -16.44 -2.74
CA ILE A 178 9.34 -15.36 -3.68
C ILE A 178 10.60 -15.78 -4.44
N HIS A 179 10.60 -15.70 -5.77
CA HIS A 179 11.76 -16.08 -6.59
C HIS A 179 12.34 -14.86 -7.35
N ILE A 180 12.87 -13.90 -6.60
CA ILE A 180 13.55 -12.72 -7.16
C ILE A 180 15.02 -12.63 -6.71
N SER A 181 15.89 -12.30 -7.67
CA SER A 181 17.31 -11.99 -7.45
C SER A 181 17.60 -10.48 -7.42
N VAL A 182 16.68 -9.65 -7.93
CA VAL A 182 16.83 -8.20 -7.98
C VAL A 182 16.78 -7.60 -6.57
N ALA A 183 17.85 -6.92 -6.16
CA ALA A 183 17.94 -6.24 -4.86
C ALA A 183 17.22 -4.88 -4.86
N LYS A 184 15.94 -4.85 -5.22
CA LYS A 184 15.09 -3.64 -5.18
C LYS A 184 13.75 -3.96 -4.57
N PHE A 185 13.33 -3.18 -3.58
CA PHE A 185 12.06 -3.35 -2.88
C PHE A 185 10.87 -3.45 -3.84
N MET A 186 10.77 -2.53 -4.80
CA MET A 186 9.64 -2.53 -5.75
C MET A 186 9.61 -3.79 -6.63
N ALA A 187 10.76 -4.37 -6.98
CA ALA A 187 10.79 -5.62 -7.73
C ALA A 187 10.21 -6.76 -6.89
N TRP A 188 10.62 -6.85 -5.62
CA TRP A 188 10.06 -7.83 -4.67
C TRP A 188 8.57 -7.63 -4.45
N TYR A 189 8.12 -6.41 -4.20
CA TYR A 189 6.69 -6.13 -4.01
C TYR A 189 5.88 -6.46 -5.26
N GLN A 190 6.36 -6.10 -6.46
CA GLN A 190 5.69 -6.39 -7.73
C GLN A 190 5.68 -7.89 -8.09
N SER A 191 6.55 -8.69 -7.50
CA SER A 191 6.58 -10.15 -7.65
C SER A 191 5.42 -10.86 -6.96
N LEU A 192 4.80 -10.21 -5.97
CA LEU A 192 3.58 -10.73 -5.37
C LEU A 192 2.46 -10.69 -6.41
N PRO A 193 1.70 -11.79 -6.59
CA PRO A 193 0.54 -11.79 -7.46
C PRO A 193 -0.46 -10.71 -7.05
N ALA A 194 -1.15 -10.12 -8.01
CA ALA A 194 -2.00 -8.96 -7.78
C ALA A 194 -3.45 -9.35 -7.48
N VAL A 195 -4.13 -8.49 -6.73
CA VAL A 195 -5.55 -8.56 -6.43
C VAL A 195 -6.13 -7.15 -6.42
N VAL A 196 -7.37 -7.01 -6.86
CA VAL A 196 -8.09 -5.74 -6.90
C VAL A 196 -9.36 -5.81 -6.08
N TRP A 197 -9.75 -4.70 -5.46
CA TRP A 197 -11.03 -4.62 -4.78
C TRP A 197 -12.16 -4.26 -5.74
N LEU A 198 -13.14 -5.17 -5.88
CA LEU A 198 -14.38 -4.95 -6.62
C LEU A 198 -15.57 -5.41 -5.76
N GLY A 199 -15.65 -4.87 -4.55
CA GLY A 199 -16.60 -5.29 -3.50
C GLY A 199 -16.17 -6.51 -2.69
N LYS A 200 -15.21 -7.25 -3.22
CA LYS A 200 -14.39 -8.26 -2.55
C LYS A 200 -13.00 -8.24 -3.18
N MET A 201 -12.04 -8.91 -2.55
CA MET A 201 -10.72 -9.12 -3.13
C MET A 201 -10.83 -10.10 -4.30
N ILE A 202 -10.63 -9.61 -5.53
CA ILE A 202 -10.68 -10.41 -6.77
C ILE A 202 -9.26 -10.56 -7.33
N PRO A 203 -8.72 -11.80 -7.43
CA PRO A 203 -7.42 -12.04 -8.02
C PRO A 203 -7.47 -11.77 -9.54
N LEU A 204 -6.35 -11.32 -10.10
CA LEU A 204 -6.24 -11.05 -11.54
C LEU A 204 -5.85 -12.30 -12.36
N ASP A 205 -5.76 -13.45 -11.70
CA ASP A 205 -5.42 -14.75 -12.27
C ASP A 205 -6.16 -15.86 -11.47
N GLU A 206 -6.21 -17.07 -12.03
CA GLU A 206 -6.86 -18.23 -11.42
C GLU A 206 -5.92 -19.06 -10.53
N ASP A 207 -4.63 -18.69 -10.47
CA ASP A 207 -3.61 -19.50 -9.83
C ASP A 207 -3.66 -19.42 -8.30
N LEU A 208 -3.20 -20.47 -7.64
CA LEU A 208 -2.87 -20.41 -6.21
C LEU A 208 -1.58 -19.63 -6.06
N ALA A 209 -1.60 -18.52 -5.31
CA ALA A 209 -0.39 -17.73 -5.08
C ALA A 209 0.58 -18.52 -4.18
N PRO A 210 1.76 -18.96 -4.66
CA PRO A 210 2.71 -19.72 -3.83
C PRO A 210 3.27 -18.88 -2.68
N THR A 211 3.18 -17.55 -2.81
CA THR A 211 3.47 -16.55 -1.79
C THR A 211 2.44 -16.50 -0.66
N ILE A 212 1.33 -17.24 -0.74
CA ILE A 212 0.17 -17.23 0.18
C ILE A 212 -0.58 -15.89 0.22
N VAL A 213 0.12 -14.77 0.04
CA VAL A 213 -0.39 -13.41 -0.01
C VAL A 213 -0.34 -12.85 -1.42
N ARG A 214 -1.21 -11.88 -1.66
CA ARG A 214 -1.28 -11.08 -2.88
C ARG A 214 -1.14 -9.61 -2.54
N ARG A 215 -0.53 -8.83 -3.44
CA ARG A 215 -0.49 -7.37 -3.30
C ARG A 215 -1.81 -6.77 -3.75
N VAL A 216 -2.36 -5.88 -2.94
CA VAL A 216 -3.55 -5.13 -3.31
C VAL A 216 -3.14 -4.00 -4.24
N VAL A 217 -3.69 -4.00 -5.45
CA VAL A 217 -3.43 -2.95 -6.45
C VAL A 217 -4.64 -2.03 -6.56
N SER A 218 -4.35 -0.76 -6.84
CA SER A 218 -5.35 0.22 -7.23
C SER A 218 -4.82 1.08 -8.39
N SER A 219 -5.71 1.40 -9.33
CA SER A 219 -5.40 2.17 -10.54
C SER A 219 -4.92 3.61 -10.28
N ILE A 220 -5.34 4.23 -9.18
CA ILE A 220 -4.99 5.63 -8.84
C ILE A 220 -4.09 5.71 -7.60
N GLY A 221 -3.95 4.61 -6.87
CA GLY A 221 -3.31 4.58 -5.56
C GLY A 221 -4.31 4.99 -4.48
N THR A 222 -4.52 4.12 -3.49
CA THR A 222 -5.48 4.33 -2.41
C THR A 222 -4.83 5.15 -1.30
N MET A 223 -5.33 6.36 -1.06
CA MET A 223 -4.91 7.19 0.09
C MET A 223 -5.42 6.63 1.43
N SER A 224 -6.43 5.74 1.39
CA SER A 224 -7.10 5.18 2.57
C SER A 224 -6.51 3.86 3.06
N SER A 225 -5.54 3.29 2.34
CA SER A 225 -4.91 2.00 2.66
C SER A 225 -3.41 2.19 2.92
N PRO A 226 -2.73 1.24 3.61
CA PRO A 226 -1.28 1.26 3.69
C PRO A 226 -0.67 1.31 2.29
N GLY A 227 0.43 2.05 2.12
CA GLY A 227 1.05 2.26 0.80
C GLY A 227 1.46 0.97 0.07
N TYR A 228 1.69 -0.11 0.83
CA TYR A 228 2.04 -1.43 0.31
C TYR A 228 1.18 -2.52 0.96
N ALA A 229 -0.12 -2.48 0.71
CA ALA A 229 -1.08 -3.43 1.26
C ALA A 229 -0.95 -4.83 0.63
N ILE A 230 -0.97 -5.86 1.46
CA ILE A 230 -1.14 -7.25 1.05
C ILE A 230 -2.44 -7.81 1.62
N THR A 231 -2.91 -8.93 1.06
CA THR A 231 -4.03 -9.72 1.59
C THR A 231 -3.78 -11.20 1.39
N LEU A 232 -4.49 -12.06 2.13
CA LEU A 232 -4.47 -13.50 1.89
C LEU A 232 -4.97 -13.80 0.46
N CYS A 233 -4.33 -14.75 -0.23
CA CYS A 233 -4.75 -15.15 -1.57
C CYS A 233 -6.20 -15.66 -1.58
N PRO A 234 -7.13 -15.00 -2.29
CA PRO A 234 -8.53 -15.43 -2.33
C PRO A 234 -8.72 -16.84 -2.88
N ASN A 235 -7.87 -17.28 -3.83
CA ASN A 235 -7.93 -18.63 -4.38
C ASN A 235 -7.54 -19.71 -3.35
N ILE A 236 -6.61 -19.39 -2.43
CA ILE A 236 -6.26 -20.30 -1.32
C ILE A 236 -7.40 -20.34 -0.31
N GLN A 237 -7.93 -19.16 0.03
CA GLN A 237 -9.08 -19.04 0.92
C GLN A 237 -10.25 -19.90 0.42
N MET A 238 -10.59 -19.80 -0.86
CA MET A 238 -11.66 -20.58 -1.49
C MET A 238 -11.36 -22.09 -1.47
N LEU A 239 -10.13 -22.50 -1.82
CA LEU A 239 -9.75 -23.91 -1.88
C LEU A 239 -9.78 -24.59 -0.52
N LEU A 240 -9.29 -23.91 0.53
CA LEU A 240 -9.27 -24.43 1.89
C LEU A 240 -10.61 -24.28 2.63
N GLY A 241 -11.61 -23.64 2.01
CA GLY A 241 -12.89 -23.34 2.66
C GLY A 241 -12.73 -22.38 3.85
N TRP A 242 -11.77 -21.45 3.76
CA TRP A 242 -11.58 -20.43 4.78
C TRP A 242 -12.57 -19.29 4.58
N HIS A 243 -13.14 -18.80 5.67
CA HIS A 243 -14.11 -17.72 5.67
C HIS A 243 -13.54 -16.54 6.44
N GLU A 244 -13.60 -15.36 5.84
CA GLU A 244 -13.32 -14.11 6.54
C GLU A 244 -14.48 -13.79 7.49
N SER A 245 -14.17 -13.44 8.73
CA SER A 245 -15.16 -13.04 9.71
C SER A 245 -15.83 -11.73 9.31
N SER A 246 -17.17 -11.71 9.38
CA SER A 246 -17.98 -10.53 9.11
C SER A 246 -17.90 -9.48 10.22
N GLU A 247 -17.66 -9.91 11.46
CA GLU A 247 -17.50 -9.03 12.63
C GLU A 247 -16.08 -8.51 12.78
N MET A 248 -15.09 -9.34 12.42
CA MET A 248 -13.67 -9.03 12.53
C MET A 248 -12.98 -9.20 11.17
N PRO A 249 -13.05 -8.18 10.29
CA PRO A 249 -12.36 -8.21 9.00
C PRO A 249 -10.88 -8.56 9.17
N ASN A 250 -10.30 -9.24 8.19
CA ASN A 250 -8.94 -9.75 8.21
C ASN A 250 -8.67 -10.92 9.18
N ILE A 251 -9.68 -11.43 9.90
CA ILE A 251 -9.59 -12.72 10.62
C ILE A 251 -10.24 -13.80 9.76
N TYR A 252 -9.50 -14.87 9.52
CA TYR A 252 -9.95 -16.00 8.71
C TYR A 252 -10.14 -17.22 9.60
N THR A 253 -11.27 -17.90 9.39
CA THR A 253 -11.67 -19.11 10.10
C THR A 253 -11.85 -20.26 9.12
N ASP A 254 -11.62 -21.50 9.54
CA ASP A 254 -11.97 -22.67 8.73
C ASP A 254 -13.45 -23.06 8.90
N LYS A 255 -13.84 -24.18 8.26
CA LYS A 255 -15.18 -24.77 8.35
C LYS A 255 -15.63 -25.08 9.79
N ASP A 256 -14.68 -25.30 10.70
CA ASP A 256 -14.93 -25.63 12.11
C ASP A 256 -14.91 -24.36 12.98
N SER A 257 -14.93 -23.17 12.35
CA SER A 257 -14.86 -21.85 13.00
C SER A 257 -13.56 -21.62 13.79
N THR A 258 -12.51 -22.38 13.52
CA THR A 258 -11.20 -22.20 14.16
C THR A 258 -10.43 -21.10 13.43
N ILE A 259 -9.81 -20.17 14.16
CA ILE A 259 -8.97 -19.13 13.56
C ILE A 259 -7.73 -19.78 12.92
N VAL A 260 -7.59 -19.60 11.61
CA VAL A 260 -6.50 -20.17 10.80
C VAL A 260 -5.52 -19.11 10.33
N ALA A 261 -5.96 -17.88 10.09
CA ALA A 261 -5.10 -16.78 9.69
C ALA A 261 -5.59 -15.43 10.19
N ARG A 262 -4.67 -14.47 10.32
CA ARG A 262 -4.98 -13.08 10.65
C ARG A 262 -4.10 -12.14 9.85
N LEU A 263 -4.70 -11.22 9.11
CA LEU A 263 -4.00 -10.10 8.49
C LEU A 263 -4.12 -8.88 9.40
N VAL A 264 -2.99 -8.25 9.71
CA VAL A 264 -2.93 -7.10 10.62
C VAL A 264 -2.31 -5.92 9.89
N ASN A 265 -2.96 -4.77 9.98
CA ASN A 265 -2.43 -3.49 9.54
C ASN A 265 -1.96 -2.70 10.76
N TRP A 266 -0.81 -2.05 10.68
CA TRP A 266 -0.28 -1.26 11.77
C TRP A 266 0.30 0.06 11.30
N ARG A 267 0.31 1.03 12.22
CA ARG A 267 0.93 2.34 12.02
C ARG A 267 1.68 2.77 13.28
N ASP A 268 2.82 3.41 13.09
CA ASP A 268 3.66 3.99 14.12
C ASP A 268 3.81 5.49 13.84
N ALA A 269 3.50 6.31 14.85
CA ALA A 269 3.33 7.76 14.77
C ALA A 269 2.15 8.25 13.90
N GLY A 270 1.88 9.55 14.00
CA GLY A 270 0.80 10.26 13.29
C GLY A 270 1.35 11.34 12.35
N PRO A 271 0.46 12.11 11.69
CA PRO A 271 0.86 13.25 10.88
C PRO A 271 1.63 14.27 11.75
N VAL A 272 2.74 14.74 11.20
CA VAL A 272 3.70 15.67 11.78
C VAL A 272 4.01 16.72 10.73
N ASP A 273 4.35 17.94 11.15
CA ASP A 273 4.74 19.00 10.22
C ASP A 273 6.01 18.56 9.45
N ILE A 274 6.09 18.85 8.15
CA ILE A 274 7.26 18.50 7.34
C ILE A 274 8.56 19.11 7.84
N ASP A 275 8.48 20.24 8.57
CA ASP A 275 9.63 20.96 9.11
C ASP A 275 10.09 20.42 10.48
N ASP A 276 9.45 19.36 10.99
CA ASP A 276 9.82 18.72 12.25
C ASP A 276 10.57 17.40 12.06
N ASP A 277 11.43 17.08 13.04
CA ASP A 277 12.06 15.77 13.10
C ASP A 277 11.01 14.70 13.39
N TYR A 278 10.95 13.66 12.57
CA TYR A 278 9.97 12.60 12.76
C TYR A 278 10.49 11.21 12.41
N ILE A 279 9.79 10.22 12.95
CA ILE A 279 9.88 8.82 12.54
C ILE A 279 8.46 8.30 12.41
N TRP A 280 8.07 8.01 11.18
CA TRP A 280 6.79 7.44 10.83
C TRP A 280 6.99 6.05 10.24
N GLY A 281 6.06 5.14 10.53
CA GLY A 281 6.07 3.81 9.93
C GLY A 281 4.67 3.27 9.73
N GLU A 282 4.53 2.39 8.75
CA GLU A 282 3.32 1.61 8.58
C GLU A 282 3.65 0.29 7.90
N GLY A 283 2.73 -0.66 8.00
CA GLY A 283 2.86 -1.91 7.30
C GLY A 283 1.69 -2.84 7.57
N CYS A 284 1.81 -4.03 7.02
CA CYS A 284 0.88 -5.11 7.25
C CYS A 284 1.62 -6.44 7.30
N TYR A 285 1.05 -7.41 8.00
CA TYR A 285 1.61 -8.76 8.10
C TYR A 285 0.48 -9.78 8.22
N LEU A 286 0.74 -10.98 7.72
CA LEU A 286 -0.16 -12.13 7.80
C LEU A 286 0.42 -13.15 8.78
N THR A 287 -0.40 -13.58 9.75
CA THR A 287 -0.09 -14.72 10.62
C THR A 287 -0.94 -15.92 10.27
N LEU A 288 -0.38 -17.11 10.50
CA LEU A 288 -1.11 -18.37 10.54
C LEU A 288 -1.11 -18.91 11.97
N SER A 289 -2.24 -19.48 12.39
CA SER A 289 -2.26 -20.33 13.58
C SER A 289 -1.61 -21.69 13.27
N LYS A 290 -1.37 -22.51 14.30
CA LYS A 290 -0.92 -23.90 14.11
C LYS A 290 -1.83 -24.68 13.15
N ALA A 291 -3.15 -24.52 13.28
CA ALA A 291 -4.12 -25.17 12.41
C ALA A 291 -4.01 -24.66 10.96
N GLY A 292 -3.94 -23.34 10.77
CA GLY A 292 -3.77 -22.75 9.44
C GLY A 292 -2.46 -23.17 8.77
N LEU A 293 -1.38 -23.25 9.52
CA LEU A 293 -0.07 -23.68 9.04
C LEU A 293 -0.10 -25.14 8.54
N ILE A 294 -0.72 -26.06 9.29
CA ILE A 294 -0.88 -27.47 8.87
C ILE A 294 -1.66 -27.56 7.55
N GLN A 295 -2.75 -26.81 7.42
CA GLN A 295 -3.56 -26.82 6.21
C GLN A 295 -2.79 -26.30 5.00
N ILE A 296 -2.01 -25.22 5.18
CA ILE A 296 -1.14 -24.67 4.13
C ILE A 296 0.00 -25.63 3.77
N LYS A 297 0.67 -26.24 4.76
CA LYS A 297 1.73 -27.23 4.52
C LYS A 297 1.20 -28.46 3.79
N THR A 298 -0.05 -28.83 4.03
CA THR A 298 -0.73 -29.91 3.28
C THR A 298 -0.92 -29.53 1.81
N LEU A 299 -1.17 -28.25 1.52
CA LEU A 299 -1.41 -27.75 0.16
C LEU A 299 -0.11 -27.54 -0.64
N PHE A 300 0.91 -26.91 -0.04
CA PHE A 300 2.14 -26.52 -0.73
C PHE A 300 3.38 -27.31 -0.35
N GLY A 301 3.27 -28.25 0.60
CA GLY A 301 4.42 -28.86 1.25
C GLY A 301 5.13 -27.90 2.21
N GLU A 302 6.34 -28.28 2.60
CA GLU A 302 7.22 -27.40 3.37
C GLU A 302 7.66 -26.19 2.53
N PHE A 303 7.70 -25.02 3.16
CA PHE A 303 8.06 -23.77 2.49
C PHE A 303 8.96 -22.91 3.37
N THR A 304 9.78 -22.09 2.71
CA THR A 304 10.64 -21.11 3.36
C THR A 304 10.10 -19.71 3.12
N VAL A 305 10.24 -18.85 4.12
CA VAL A 305 9.98 -17.42 3.99
C VAL A 305 11.27 -16.73 3.61
N ARG A 306 11.21 -15.93 2.55
CA ARG A 306 12.33 -15.08 2.13
C ARG A 306 12.06 -13.65 2.55
N ASN A 307 13.08 -13.02 3.12
CA ASN A 307 13.05 -11.64 3.56
C ASN A 307 13.97 -10.79 2.70
N PHE A 308 13.52 -9.59 2.39
CA PHE A 308 14.32 -8.53 1.81
C PHE A 308 14.11 -7.26 2.63
N ALA A 309 15.21 -6.55 2.88
CA ALA A 309 15.16 -5.21 3.42
C ALA A 309 16.07 -4.27 2.65
N SER A 310 15.70 -2.99 2.63
CA SER A 310 16.55 -1.93 2.13
C SER A 310 16.53 -0.74 3.07
N ARG A 311 17.71 -0.19 3.35
CA ARG A 311 17.90 1.09 4.01
C ARG A 311 18.47 2.08 3.02
N ALA A 312 17.82 3.22 2.90
CA ALA A 312 18.27 4.33 2.06
C ALA A 312 18.37 5.60 2.90
N VAL A 313 19.38 6.41 2.62
CA VAL A 313 19.52 7.73 3.23
C VAL A 313 19.93 8.77 2.20
N ARG A 314 19.26 9.92 2.24
CA ARG A 314 19.50 11.08 1.39
C ARG A 314 19.90 12.26 2.27
N GLN A 315 21.14 12.72 2.14
CA GLN A 315 21.61 13.88 2.90
C GLN A 315 21.06 15.17 2.28
N LEU A 316 20.61 16.10 3.13
CA LEU A 316 19.98 17.35 2.65
C LEU A 316 21.01 18.40 2.19
N ARG A 317 22.26 18.33 2.69
CA ARG A 317 23.28 19.37 2.48
C ARG A 317 24.39 19.02 1.46
N GLN A 318 24.61 17.74 1.15
CA GLN A 318 25.72 17.28 0.29
C GLN A 318 25.31 16.96 -1.16
N GLY A 319 24.14 17.40 -1.61
CA GLY A 319 23.58 17.02 -2.91
C GLY A 319 22.96 15.63 -2.90
N GLU A 320 22.31 15.25 -4.00
CA GLU A 320 21.40 14.09 -4.14
C GLU A 320 22.07 12.70 -4.01
N ALA A 321 23.27 12.58 -3.44
CA ALA A 321 23.90 11.29 -3.21
C ALA A 321 23.11 10.48 -2.18
N GLN A 322 22.37 9.48 -2.68
CA GLN A 322 21.60 8.55 -1.87
C GLN A 322 22.45 7.32 -1.58
N MET A 323 22.71 7.03 -0.31
CA MET A 323 23.33 5.78 0.11
C MET A 323 22.25 4.73 0.31
N ILE A 324 22.38 3.57 -0.31
CA ILE A 324 21.42 2.46 -0.22
C ILE A 324 22.17 1.18 0.12
N LYS A 325 21.72 0.46 1.14
CA LYS A 325 22.15 -0.92 1.43
C LYS A 325 20.94 -1.83 1.48
N THR A 326 21.13 -3.07 1.07
CA THR A 326 20.09 -4.10 1.01
C THR A 326 20.58 -5.37 1.68
N ALA A 327 19.69 -6.08 2.35
CA ALA A 327 19.94 -7.41 2.87
C ALA A 327 18.85 -8.38 2.40
N GLN A 328 19.21 -9.66 2.37
CA GLN A 328 18.28 -10.76 2.11
C GLN A 328 18.55 -11.88 3.11
N ASN A 329 17.50 -12.60 3.49
CA ASN A 329 17.61 -13.79 4.32
C ASN A 329 16.50 -14.79 3.94
N GLN A 330 16.63 -16.03 4.36
CA GLN A 330 15.59 -17.04 4.22
C GLN A 330 15.59 -17.98 5.42
N PHE A 331 14.40 -18.40 5.85
CA PHE A 331 14.25 -19.33 6.97
C PHE A 331 13.04 -20.26 6.74
N PRO A 332 13.10 -21.50 7.26
CA PRO A 332 11.94 -22.37 7.31
C PRO A 332 10.92 -21.84 8.33
N ILE A 333 9.63 -22.13 8.12
CA ILE A 333 8.62 -21.98 9.18
C ILE A 333 8.55 -23.30 9.98
N PRO A 334 8.50 -23.24 11.32
CA PRO A 334 8.46 -24.42 12.20
C PRO A 334 7.41 -25.47 11.83
#